data_AF-A0A7X9R237-F1
#
_entry.id   AF-A0A7X9R237-F1
#
_cell.length_a   1.000
_cell.length_b   1.000
_cell.length_c   1.000
_cell.angle_alpha   90.00
_cell.angle_beta   90.00
_cell.angle_gamma   90.00
#
_symmetry.space_group_name_H-M   'P 1'
#
loop_
_entity.id
_entity.type
_entity.pdbx_description
1 polymer ?
#
loop_
_entity_poly.entity_id
_entity_poly.type
_entity_poly.pdbx_seq_one_letter_code
_entity_poly.pdbx_strand_id
1 'polypeptide(L)'
;MLAPERRTRTDLLVAATLVVTVLVAASVVWLRSDARGTTSITWDEPVSAPPLAGTLPDTLTEVWQAPSGATSAPVALGGTVATADANTVVGRDPVTGDERWRYERNRPLCAATGAWGSVVSVYRDARGCGQVTALDSDSGARGAQRTGDADEEIRLIDAGSHVIALGDTRLEMWRSDLVRTVEYGYVDAPVNPRAQPRSGCELLSADAGTSRLAVLEQCPNEPANRLTLLDPTPDDSQKPEQYASSVLPEAQTGAGARIVAVLGERTAVYMPPGPGGGPRIAVYDGSGALVDTHDLGRVAGNGTAPATEQEGVLVWWTGLDTVALSPEDFAPAWTVEDTLGTGAAMAGSLLLPVDDAVAAVDPASGNVRRQIPVQRGDAPEVDVAVTGELVLEQRGDQVVALR
;
A
#
# COMPACT_ATOMS: atom_id res chain seq x y z
N MET A 1 16.56 12.88 65.57
CA MET A 1 15.50 12.99 64.54
C MET A 1 15.08 14.43 64.51
N LEU A 2 15.37 15.15 63.42
CA LEU A 2 14.96 16.55 63.26
C LEU A 2 13.43 16.60 63.36
N ALA A 3 12.91 17.46 64.25
CA ALA A 3 11.48 17.69 64.36
C ALA A 3 10.96 18.15 63.00
N PRO A 4 9.86 17.58 62.47
CA PRO A 4 9.33 18.00 61.18
C PRO A 4 9.04 19.50 61.24
N GLU A 5 9.66 20.23 60.33
CA GLU A 5 9.47 21.66 60.10
C GLU A 5 7.96 21.93 60.05
N ARG A 6 7.50 22.88 60.87
CA ARG A 6 6.11 23.10 61.29
C ARG A 6 5.07 22.67 60.25
N ARG A 7 4.32 21.60 60.52
CA ARG A 7 3.09 21.24 59.79
C ARG A 7 2.05 22.35 59.95
N THR A 8 2.01 23.33 59.03
CA THR A 8 0.98 24.38 59.06
C THR A 8 -0.29 23.93 58.33
N ARG A 9 -1.42 24.59 58.59
CA ARG A 9 -2.67 24.36 57.83
C ARG A 9 -2.48 24.67 56.34
N THR A 10 -1.62 25.64 56.03
CA THR A 10 -1.26 26.00 54.66
C THR A 10 -0.53 24.86 53.97
N ASP A 11 0.44 24.22 54.63
CA ASP A 11 1.16 23.08 54.04
C ASP A 11 0.22 21.90 53.75
N LEU A 12 -0.77 21.66 54.61
CA LEU A 12 -1.80 20.64 54.37
C LEU A 12 -2.72 20.99 53.20
N LEU A 13 -3.13 22.25 53.06
CA LEU A 13 -3.94 22.70 51.93
C LEU A 13 -3.15 22.61 50.62
N VAL A 14 -1.89 23.04 50.61
CA VAL A 14 -0.99 22.95 49.45
C VAL A 14 -0.75 21.49 49.07
N ALA A 15 -0.43 20.63 50.04
CA ALA A 15 -0.24 19.20 49.79
C ALA A 15 -1.53 18.54 49.24
N ALA A 16 -2.69 18.82 49.85
CA ALA A 16 -3.97 18.31 49.35
C ALA A 16 -4.26 18.81 47.93
N THR A 17 -3.98 20.07 47.64
CA THR A 17 -4.14 20.66 46.29
C THR A 17 -3.24 19.96 45.29
N LEU A 18 -1.95 19.76 45.60
CA LEU A 18 -1.02 19.04 44.72
C LEU A 18 -1.47 17.60 44.46
N VAL A 19 -1.92 16.88 45.49
CA VAL A 19 -2.46 15.52 45.34
C VAL A 19 -3.66 15.52 44.39
N VAL A 20 -4.63 16.43 44.59
CA VAL A 20 -5.79 16.55 43.70
C VAL A 20 -5.36 16.89 42.27
N THR A 21 -4.43 17.82 42.09
CA THR A 21 -3.90 18.18 40.76
C THR A 21 -3.25 16.99 40.07
N VAL A 22 -2.43 16.22 40.77
CA VAL A 22 -1.80 15.01 40.22
C VAL A 22 -2.84 13.96 39.85
N LEU A 23 -3.85 13.73 40.71
CA LEU A 23 -4.93 12.78 40.43
C LEU A 23 -5.77 13.20 39.21
N VAL A 24 -6.09 14.49 39.09
CA VAL A 24 -6.81 15.03 37.94
C VAL A 24 -5.96 14.89 36.66
N ALA A 25 -4.69 15.29 36.71
CA ALA A 25 -3.80 15.17 35.56
C ALA A 25 -3.63 13.71 35.12
N ALA A 26 -3.40 12.78 36.05
CA ALA A 26 -3.31 11.35 35.76
C ALA A 26 -4.61 10.80 35.17
N SER A 27 -5.77 11.22 35.68
CA SER A 27 -7.08 10.81 35.15
C SER A 27 -7.30 11.32 33.73
N VAL A 28 -6.95 12.57 33.43
CA VAL A 28 -7.06 13.15 32.09
C VAL A 28 -6.13 12.44 31.11
N VAL A 29 -4.87 12.19 31.50
CA VAL A 29 -3.91 11.43 30.69
C VAL A 29 -4.44 10.03 30.41
N TRP A 30 -4.95 9.32 31.42
CA TRP A 30 -5.50 7.98 31.23
C TRP A 30 -6.73 7.97 30.31
N LEU A 31 -7.69 8.88 30.53
CA LEU A 31 -8.92 8.98 29.73
C LEU A 31 -8.66 9.33 28.27
N ARG A 32 -7.58 10.08 27.99
CA ARG A 32 -7.17 10.47 26.63
C ARG A 32 -6.04 9.62 26.05
N SER A 33 -5.59 8.58 26.77
CA SER A 33 -4.47 7.76 26.32
C SER A 33 -4.88 6.84 25.17
N ASP A 34 -3.97 6.67 24.22
CA ASP A 34 -4.14 5.73 23.11
C ASP A 34 -4.24 4.29 23.61
N ALA A 35 -3.57 3.97 24.71
CA ALA A 35 -3.67 2.66 25.36
C ALA A 35 -5.11 2.34 25.79
N ARG A 36 -5.86 3.31 26.33
CA ARG A 36 -7.27 3.13 26.70
C ARG A 36 -8.17 3.04 25.46
N GLY A 37 -7.84 3.78 24.41
CA GLY A 37 -8.59 3.81 23.15
C GLY A 37 -8.30 2.65 22.21
N THR A 38 -7.59 1.62 22.65
CA THR A 38 -7.14 0.52 21.80
C THR A 38 -7.57 -0.83 22.38
N THR A 39 -8.22 -1.65 21.57
CA THR A 39 -8.46 -3.06 21.83
C THR A 39 -7.42 -3.87 21.05
N SER A 40 -6.68 -4.73 21.74
CA SER A 40 -5.64 -5.59 21.15
C SER A 40 -5.84 -7.00 21.67
N ILE A 41 -6.44 -7.85 20.84
CA ILE A 41 -6.63 -9.28 21.10
C ILE A 41 -5.62 -10.00 20.24
N THR A 42 -4.68 -10.69 20.86
CA THR A 42 -3.65 -11.48 20.17
C THR A 42 -4.04 -12.94 20.10
N TRP A 43 -3.50 -13.62 19.10
CA TRP A 43 -3.60 -15.07 18.93
C TRP A 43 -2.32 -15.74 19.42
N ASP A 44 -2.47 -16.71 20.33
CA ASP A 44 -1.34 -17.39 20.97
C ASP A 44 -1.09 -18.81 20.43
N GLU A 45 -1.98 -19.33 19.58
CA GLU A 45 -1.80 -20.67 18.97
C GLU A 45 -0.94 -20.59 17.71
N PRO A 46 -0.19 -21.65 17.36
CA PRO A 46 0.60 -21.67 16.14
C PRO A 46 -0.29 -21.51 14.90
N VAL A 47 0.08 -20.58 14.01
CA VAL A 47 -0.51 -20.44 12.68
C VAL A 47 0.36 -21.17 11.68
N SER A 48 -0.26 -22.00 10.83
CA SER A 48 0.42 -22.70 9.75
C SER A 48 -0.07 -22.19 8.40
N ALA A 49 0.86 -21.86 7.51
CA ALA A 49 0.52 -21.52 6.14
C ALA A 49 -0.09 -22.74 5.42
N PRO A 50 -1.20 -22.55 4.67
CA PRO A 50 -1.71 -23.58 3.78
C PRO A 50 -0.64 -24.05 2.79
N PRO A 51 -0.59 -25.35 2.45
CA PRO A 51 0.30 -25.81 1.39
C PRO A 51 -0.09 -25.15 0.06
N LEU A 52 0.91 -24.83 -0.77
CA LEU A 52 0.67 -24.29 -2.11
C LEU A 52 -0.19 -25.27 -2.93
N ALA A 53 -1.16 -24.74 -3.68
CA ALA A 53 -1.97 -25.55 -4.58
C ALA A 53 -1.09 -26.17 -5.68
N GLY A 54 -1.17 -27.50 -5.82
CA GLY A 54 -0.52 -28.24 -6.90
C GLY A 54 -1.33 -28.27 -8.20
N THR A 55 -2.61 -27.93 -8.15
CA THR A 55 -3.53 -27.93 -9.28
C THR A 55 -4.54 -26.79 -9.14
N LEU A 56 -5.04 -26.30 -10.26
CA LEU A 56 -6.14 -25.33 -10.29
C LEU A 56 -7.46 -25.99 -9.87
N PRO A 57 -8.33 -25.28 -9.14
CA PRO A 57 -9.66 -25.78 -8.83
C PRO A 57 -10.51 -25.93 -10.09
N ASP A 58 -11.46 -26.87 -10.06
CA ASP A 58 -12.44 -27.07 -11.14
C ASP A 58 -13.59 -26.07 -11.06
N THR A 59 -13.94 -25.65 -9.84
CA THR A 59 -14.99 -24.71 -9.50
C THR A 59 -14.55 -23.86 -8.32
N LEU A 60 -15.03 -22.63 -8.23
CA LEU A 60 -14.80 -21.77 -7.08
C LEU A 60 -16.14 -21.43 -6.44
N THR A 61 -16.25 -21.69 -5.14
CA THR A 61 -17.43 -21.38 -4.34
C THR A 61 -17.06 -20.48 -3.18
N GLU A 62 -17.90 -19.51 -2.89
CA GLU A 62 -17.73 -18.64 -1.72
C GLU A 62 -17.79 -19.46 -0.43
N VAL A 63 -16.74 -19.36 0.38
CA VAL A 63 -16.67 -19.99 1.70
C VAL A 63 -16.96 -19.01 2.82
N TRP A 64 -16.48 -17.76 2.69
CA TRP A 64 -16.77 -16.67 3.60
C TRP A 64 -16.50 -15.32 2.94
N GLN A 65 -17.07 -14.26 3.52
CA GLN A 65 -16.80 -12.87 3.15
C GLN A 65 -16.70 -11.99 4.39
N ALA A 66 -15.94 -10.90 4.31
CA ALA A 66 -15.79 -9.95 5.41
C ALA A 66 -15.49 -8.51 4.91
N PRO A 67 -15.92 -7.47 5.66
CA PRO A 67 -15.57 -6.08 5.35
C PRO A 67 -14.07 -5.82 5.41
N SER A 68 -13.57 -5.09 4.42
CA SER A 68 -12.17 -4.70 4.25
C SER A 68 -12.05 -3.41 3.42
N GLY A 69 -12.78 -2.35 3.79
CA GLY A 69 -12.80 -1.08 3.05
C GLY A 69 -11.50 -0.26 3.09
N ALA A 70 -10.54 -0.63 3.95
CA ALA A 70 -9.25 0.04 4.06
C ALA A 70 -8.10 -0.71 3.34
N THR A 71 -8.38 -1.85 2.69
CA THR A 71 -7.41 -2.55 1.82
C THR A 71 -7.78 -2.33 0.36
N SER A 72 -6.79 -2.18 -0.51
CA SER A 72 -7.02 -2.08 -1.97
C SER A 72 -6.96 -3.44 -2.67
N ALA A 73 -6.37 -4.45 -2.04
CA ALA A 73 -6.30 -5.83 -2.54
C ALA A 73 -6.32 -6.80 -1.33
N PRO A 74 -6.61 -8.10 -1.52
CA PRO A 74 -6.66 -9.02 -0.40
C PRO A 74 -5.28 -9.16 0.27
N VAL A 75 -5.23 -9.03 1.60
CA VAL A 75 -3.99 -9.18 2.37
C VAL A 75 -3.86 -10.61 2.87
N ALA A 76 -3.20 -11.47 2.08
CA ALA A 76 -2.89 -12.84 2.45
C ALA A 76 -1.43 -12.98 2.87
N LEU A 77 -1.19 -13.28 4.14
CA LEU A 77 0.15 -13.39 4.72
C LEU A 77 0.29 -14.75 5.40
N GLY A 78 0.93 -15.68 4.71
CA GLY A 78 1.14 -17.04 5.22
C GLY A 78 -0.18 -17.73 5.58
N GLY A 79 -0.37 -18.01 6.86
CA GLY A 79 -1.55 -18.70 7.36
C GLY A 79 -2.71 -17.81 7.74
N THR A 80 -2.66 -16.50 7.44
CA THR A 80 -3.69 -15.52 7.84
C THR A 80 -4.17 -14.71 6.65
N VAL A 81 -5.48 -14.44 6.59
CA VAL A 81 -6.04 -13.37 5.75
C VAL A 81 -6.40 -12.20 6.65
N ALA A 82 -5.82 -11.03 6.38
CA ALA A 82 -6.12 -9.83 7.11
C ALA A 82 -7.21 -9.02 6.39
N THR A 83 -8.20 -8.58 7.15
CA THR A 83 -9.24 -7.64 6.68
C THR A 83 -9.19 -6.38 7.50
N ALA A 84 -9.39 -5.23 6.88
CA ALA A 84 -9.23 -3.94 7.52
C ALA A 84 -10.37 -3.00 7.14
N ASP A 85 -11.19 -2.62 8.13
CA ASP A 85 -12.40 -1.83 7.90
C ASP A 85 -12.68 -0.87 9.05
N ALA A 86 -13.22 0.31 8.72
CA ALA A 86 -13.54 1.40 9.62
C ALA A 86 -12.39 1.83 10.56
N ASN A 87 -12.20 1.15 11.68
CA ASN A 87 -11.20 1.42 12.72
C ASN A 87 -10.48 0.15 13.19
N THR A 88 -10.68 -0.97 12.51
CA THR A 88 -10.32 -2.31 12.97
C THR A 88 -9.54 -3.05 11.91
N VAL A 89 -8.52 -3.79 12.34
CA VAL A 89 -7.82 -4.80 11.56
C VAL A 89 -8.00 -6.15 12.23
N VAL A 90 -8.41 -7.15 11.45
CA VAL A 90 -8.71 -8.51 11.92
C VAL A 90 -7.89 -9.50 11.12
N GLY A 91 -7.17 -10.38 11.82
CA GLY A 91 -6.56 -11.56 11.21
C GLY A 91 -7.49 -12.75 11.30
N ARG A 92 -7.71 -13.40 10.16
CA ARG A 92 -8.69 -14.46 9.98
C ARG A 92 -8.03 -15.75 9.55
N ASP A 93 -8.63 -16.86 9.97
CA ASP A 93 -8.39 -18.16 9.36
C ASP A 93 -8.75 -18.10 7.86
N PRO A 94 -7.83 -18.44 6.94
CA PRO A 94 -8.11 -18.37 5.51
C PRO A 94 -9.25 -19.27 5.04
N VAL A 95 -9.47 -20.40 5.73
CA VAL A 95 -10.45 -21.42 5.34
C VAL A 95 -11.83 -21.10 5.91
N THR A 96 -11.91 -20.76 7.20
CA THR A 96 -13.20 -20.57 7.90
C THR A 96 -13.64 -19.11 7.98
N GLY A 97 -12.70 -18.15 7.84
CA GLY A 97 -12.95 -16.73 8.06
C GLY A 97 -13.03 -16.33 9.54
N ASP A 98 -12.85 -17.30 10.44
CA ASP A 98 -12.90 -17.08 11.89
C ASP A 98 -11.79 -16.12 12.32
N GLU A 99 -12.15 -15.21 13.22
CA GLU A 99 -11.21 -14.28 13.81
C GLU A 99 -10.23 -15.00 14.73
N ARG A 100 -8.93 -14.79 14.49
CA ARG A 100 -7.85 -15.22 15.36
C ARG A 100 -7.37 -14.08 16.24
N TRP A 101 -7.16 -12.91 15.64
CA TRP A 101 -6.72 -11.72 16.36
C TRP A 101 -7.41 -10.47 15.85
N ARG A 102 -7.44 -9.44 16.70
CA ARG A 102 -8.08 -8.16 16.42
C ARG A 102 -7.29 -7.00 17.00
N TYR A 103 -7.12 -5.98 16.18
CA TYR A 103 -6.59 -4.69 16.57
C TYR A 103 -7.57 -3.59 16.20
N GLU A 104 -8.13 -2.92 17.20
CA GLU A 104 -9.10 -1.84 17.03
C GLU A 104 -8.62 -0.60 17.77
N ARG A 105 -8.78 0.57 17.15
CA ARG A 105 -8.50 1.86 17.77
C ARG A 105 -9.72 2.76 17.76
N ASN A 106 -9.77 3.72 18.67
CA ASN A 106 -10.80 4.76 18.71
C ASN A 106 -10.57 5.87 17.66
N ARG A 107 -10.06 5.51 16.48
CA ARG A 107 -9.70 6.43 15.39
C ARG A 107 -9.94 5.74 14.05
N PRO A 108 -10.32 6.49 12.99
CA PRO A 108 -10.49 5.92 11.66
C PRO A 108 -9.17 5.31 11.14
N LEU A 109 -9.30 4.15 10.51
CA LEU A 109 -8.27 3.54 9.69
C LEU A 109 -8.33 4.18 8.30
N CYS A 110 -7.18 4.61 7.80
CA CYS A 110 -7.05 5.20 6.47
C CYS A 110 -6.75 4.15 5.41
N ALA A 111 -5.79 3.27 5.70
CA ALA A 111 -5.32 2.24 4.79
C ALA A 111 -4.64 1.11 5.57
N ALA A 112 -4.65 -0.09 4.99
CA ALA A 112 -3.85 -1.22 5.43
C ALA A 112 -3.29 -1.99 4.22
N THR A 113 -2.08 -2.51 4.37
CA THR A 113 -1.46 -3.40 3.38
C THR A 113 -0.63 -4.49 4.06
N GLY A 114 -0.37 -5.58 3.35
CA GLY A 114 0.59 -6.60 3.78
C GLY A 114 2.00 -6.21 3.37
N ALA A 115 2.95 -6.31 4.28
CA ALA A 115 4.38 -6.18 3.97
C ALA A 115 5.22 -6.90 5.03
N TRP A 116 6.28 -7.59 4.62
CA TRP A 116 7.27 -8.21 5.52
C TRP A 116 6.67 -9.18 6.56
N GLY A 117 5.59 -9.88 6.22
CA GLY A 117 4.86 -10.76 7.15
C GLY A 117 4.06 -10.00 8.23
N SER A 118 3.88 -8.69 8.07
CA SER A 118 3.06 -7.85 8.93
C SER A 118 1.94 -7.19 8.15
N VAL A 119 0.84 -6.85 8.84
CA VAL A 119 -0.18 -5.94 8.33
C VAL A 119 0.20 -4.54 8.77
N VAL A 120 0.58 -3.69 7.83
CA VAL A 120 0.92 -2.28 8.07
C VAL A 120 -0.37 -1.47 8.05
N SER A 121 -0.79 -1.01 9.22
CA SER A 121 -2.09 -0.35 9.43
C SER A 121 -1.89 1.12 9.75
N VAL A 122 -2.54 2.01 9.00
CA VAL A 122 -2.38 3.46 9.13
C VAL A 122 -3.69 4.12 9.59
N TYR A 123 -3.62 4.83 10.70
CA TYR A 123 -4.76 5.52 11.32
C TYR A 123 -4.65 7.03 11.18
N ARG A 124 -5.81 7.70 11.16
CA ARG A 124 -5.92 9.16 11.13
C ARG A 124 -5.71 9.77 12.52
N ASP A 125 -4.97 10.87 12.59
CA ASP A 125 -5.01 11.81 13.72
C ASP A 125 -5.04 13.27 13.24
N ALA A 126 -4.79 14.23 14.13
CA ALA A 126 -4.82 15.66 13.79
C ALA A 126 -3.76 16.09 12.76
N ARG A 127 -2.82 15.20 12.41
CA ARG A 127 -1.76 15.40 11.40
C ARG A 127 -2.00 14.58 10.12
N GLY A 128 -3.23 14.12 9.91
CA GLY A 128 -3.61 13.25 8.78
C GLY A 128 -3.37 11.76 9.05
N CYS A 129 -3.23 10.98 7.98
CA CYS A 129 -3.06 9.52 8.00
C CYS A 129 -1.62 9.10 8.31
N GLY A 130 -1.12 9.47 9.48
CA GLY A 130 0.30 9.31 9.85
C GLY A 130 0.58 8.36 11.01
N GLN A 131 -0.43 7.78 11.65
CA GLN A 131 -0.25 6.85 12.78
C GLN A 131 -0.13 5.40 12.29
N VAL A 132 1.09 4.88 12.24
CA VAL A 132 1.35 3.56 11.66
C VAL A 132 1.61 2.53 12.75
N THR A 133 1.02 1.35 12.62
CA THR A 133 1.29 0.18 13.44
C THR A 133 1.52 -1.02 12.53
N ALA A 134 2.66 -1.69 12.66
CA ALA A 134 2.87 -3.00 12.06
C ALA A 134 2.31 -4.07 13.02
N LEU A 135 1.40 -4.90 12.52
CA LEU A 135 0.81 -6.01 13.25
C LEU A 135 1.39 -7.31 12.69
N ASP A 136 1.96 -8.14 13.55
CA ASP A 136 2.38 -9.49 13.16
C ASP A 136 1.19 -10.27 12.57
N SER A 137 1.37 -10.88 11.39
CA SER A 137 0.25 -11.48 10.66
C SER A 137 -0.33 -12.73 11.33
N ASP A 138 0.47 -13.48 12.08
CA ASP A 138 0.01 -14.71 12.72
C ASP A 138 -0.69 -14.44 14.06
N SER A 139 -0.14 -13.52 14.85
CA SER A 139 -0.58 -13.27 16.22
C SER A 139 -1.36 -11.98 16.43
N GLY A 140 -1.28 -11.01 15.51
CA GLY A 140 -1.80 -9.67 15.68
C GLY A 140 -1.03 -8.83 16.71
N ALA A 141 0.12 -9.32 17.19
CA ALA A 141 0.96 -8.60 18.12
C ALA A 141 1.52 -7.32 17.47
N ARG A 142 1.49 -6.21 18.21
CA ARG A 142 2.08 -4.95 17.76
C ARG A 142 3.60 -5.06 17.67
N GLY A 143 4.13 -4.85 16.48
CA GLY A 143 5.55 -4.67 16.22
C GLY A 143 5.94 -3.19 16.27
N ALA A 144 6.71 -2.77 15.26
CA ALA A 144 7.10 -1.39 15.09
C ALA A 144 5.89 -0.45 14.99
N GLN A 145 6.04 0.75 15.53
CA GLN A 145 5.05 1.80 15.49
C GLN A 145 5.75 3.12 15.19
N ARG A 146 5.09 3.97 14.42
CA ARG A 146 5.57 5.33 14.19
C ARG A 146 4.41 6.30 14.10
N THR A 147 4.73 7.57 14.23
CA THR A 147 3.80 8.63 13.89
C THR A 147 4.51 9.77 13.19
N GLY A 148 3.91 10.30 12.15
CA GLY A 148 4.39 11.48 11.42
C GLY A 148 3.23 12.29 10.87
N ASP A 149 3.57 13.34 10.14
CA ASP A 149 2.61 14.09 9.32
C ASP A 149 2.35 13.34 8.02
N ALA A 150 1.12 13.38 7.55
CA ALA A 150 0.67 12.78 6.30
C ALA A 150 -0.53 13.56 5.75
N ASP A 151 -0.89 13.31 4.50
CA ASP A 151 -2.16 13.80 3.97
C ASP A 151 -3.36 13.11 4.63
N GLU A 152 -4.54 13.71 4.48
CA GLU A 152 -5.80 13.17 5.03
C GLU A 152 -6.25 11.88 4.36
N GLU A 153 -5.79 11.63 3.14
CA GLU A 153 -6.00 10.41 2.37
C GLU A 153 -4.65 9.97 1.80
N ILE A 154 -4.38 8.66 1.88
CA ILE A 154 -3.15 8.07 1.39
C ILE A 154 -3.44 6.73 0.71
N ARG A 155 -2.54 6.32 -0.18
CA ARG A 155 -2.44 4.95 -0.69
C ARG A 155 -1.17 4.31 -0.15
N LEU A 156 -1.25 3.01 0.14
CA LEU A 156 -0.10 2.20 0.51
C LEU A 156 0.35 1.37 -0.70
N ILE A 157 1.65 1.40 -0.99
CA ILE A 157 2.25 0.62 -2.07
C ILE A 157 3.33 -0.25 -1.45
N ASP A 158 3.21 -1.56 -1.60
CA ASP A 158 4.28 -2.50 -1.26
C ASP A 158 5.31 -2.50 -2.40
N ALA A 159 6.44 -1.85 -2.14
CA ALA A 159 7.61 -1.80 -3.03
C ALA A 159 8.66 -2.86 -2.62
N GLY A 160 8.20 -3.95 -2.01
CA GLY A 160 8.99 -5.10 -1.55
C GLY A 160 9.84 -4.79 -0.32
N SER A 161 10.94 -4.05 -0.51
CA SER A 161 11.82 -3.67 0.60
C SER A 161 11.29 -2.50 1.44
N HIS A 162 10.34 -1.75 0.88
CA HIS A 162 9.74 -0.57 1.47
C HIS A 162 8.22 -0.58 1.28
N VAL A 163 7.52 0.07 2.19
CA VAL A 163 6.14 0.50 1.96
C VAL A 163 6.16 2.00 1.70
N ILE A 164 5.49 2.43 0.63
CA ILE A 164 5.28 3.83 0.30
C ILE A 164 3.90 4.22 0.84
N ALA A 165 3.84 5.28 1.64
CA ALA A 165 2.60 6.01 1.90
C ALA A 165 2.57 7.25 1.02
N LEU A 166 1.74 7.20 -0.01
CA LEU A 166 1.57 8.24 -1.01
C LEU A 166 0.26 8.99 -0.77
N GLY A 167 0.33 10.26 -0.39
CA GLY A 167 -0.76 11.22 -0.49
C GLY A 167 -0.50 12.24 -1.60
N ASP A 168 -1.49 13.08 -1.88
CA ASP A 168 -1.46 14.06 -2.98
C ASP A 168 -0.38 15.14 -2.83
N THR A 169 0.08 15.43 -1.61
CA THR A 169 1.09 16.47 -1.36
C THR A 169 2.34 15.93 -0.69
N ARG A 170 2.26 14.73 -0.10
CA ARG A 170 3.34 14.16 0.70
C ARG A 170 3.46 12.66 0.51
N LEU A 171 4.71 12.22 0.38
CA LEU A 171 5.09 10.82 0.33
C LEU A 171 6.07 10.50 1.46
N GLU A 172 5.89 9.36 2.10
CA GLU A 172 6.91 8.76 2.94
C GLU A 172 7.21 7.32 2.54
N MET A 173 8.47 6.91 2.66
CA MET A 173 8.88 5.50 2.55
C MET A 173 9.29 4.96 3.91
N TRP A 174 8.87 3.73 4.20
CA TRP A 174 9.21 3.03 5.42
C TRP A 174 9.84 1.67 5.11
N ARG A 175 10.88 1.30 5.84
CA ARG A 175 11.40 -0.07 5.85
C ARG A 175 10.66 -0.93 6.89
N SER A 176 11.03 -2.20 7.02
CA SER A 176 10.32 -3.18 7.86
C SER A 176 10.21 -2.88 9.36
N ASP A 177 11.09 -2.04 9.91
CA ASP A 177 10.99 -1.55 11.31
C ASP A 177 10.27 -0.19 11.43
N LEU A 178 9.58 0.22 10.37
CA LEU A 178 8.89 1.50 10.20
C LEU A 178 9.79 2.74 10.34
N VAL A 179 11.12 2.59 10.26
CA VAL A 179 11.99 3.76 10.10
C VAL A 179 11.75 4.39 8.74
N ARG A 180 11.53 5.71 8.75
CA ARG A 180 11.41 6.52 7.55
C ARG A 180 12.73 6.55 6.80
N THR A 181 12.72 6.13 5.55
CA THR A 181 13.89 6.25 4.67
C THR A 181 13.79 7.48 3.79
N VAL A 182 12.59 7.87 3.35
CA VAL A 182 12.33 9.09 2.55
C VAL A 182 11.13 9.84 3.11
N GLU A 183 11.26 11.16 3.20
CA GLU A 183 10.18 12.15 3.34
C GLU A 183 10.23 13.08 2.13
N TYR A 184 9.18 13.11 1.31
CA TYR A 184 9.15 13.90 0.08
C TYR A 184 7.84 14.68 -0.09
N GLY A 185 7.93 15.94 -0.53
CA GLY A 185 6.79 16.83 -0.78
C GLY A 185 6.56 17.87 0.32
N TYR A 186 5.31 18.02 0.76
CA TYR A 186 4.91 19.02 1.76
C TYR A 186 5.44 18.68 3.17
N VAL A 187 5.89 19.71 3.88
CA VAL A 187 6.34 19.66 5.29
C VAL A 187 5.77 20.88 6.00
N ASP A 188 4.93 20.67 7.03
CA ASP A 188 4.20 21.75 7.73
C ASP A 188 5.14 22.77 8.39
N ALA A 189 6.12 22.28 9.15
CA ALA A 189 7.11 23.12 9.85
C ALA A 189 8.55 22.70 9.47
N PRO A 190 9.11 23.21 8.37
CA PRO A 190 10.45 22.84 7.92
C PRO A 190 11.52 23.20 8.95
N VAL A 191 12.17 22.19 9.53
CA VAL A 191 13.31 22.38 10.46
C VAL A 191 14.50 22.98 9.72
N ASN A 192 14.79 22.42 8.55
CA ASN A 192 15.86 22.88 7.66
C ASN A 192 15.21 23.46 6.38
N PRO A 193 15.23 24.78 6.18
CA PRO A 193 14.73 25.38 4.96
C PRO A 193 15.46 24.81 3.74
N ARG A 194 14.70 24.50 2.68
CA ARG A 194 15.23 23.94 1.42
C ARG A 194 15.96 22.60 1.58
N ALA A 195 15.56 21.80 2.57
CA ALA A 195 16.05 20.43 2.75
C ALA A 195 15.67 19.52 1.56
N GLN A 196 14.49 19.75 1.00
CA GLN A 196 13.97 18.96 -0.13
C GLN A 196 14.17 19.70 -1.46
N PRO A 197 14.37 18.96 -2.57
CA PRO A 197 14.62 19.56 -3.88
C PRO A 197 13.42 20.39 -4.35
N ARG A 198 12.20 19.98 -4.02
CA ARG A 198 10.95 20.63 -4.39
C ARG A 198 9.89 20.41 -3.31
N SER A 199 8.93 21.33 -3.25
CA SER A 199 7.77 21.29 -2.36
C SER A 199 6.57 21.94 -3.05
N GLY A 200 5.36 21.47 -2.77
CA GLY A 200 4.12 22.04 -3.32
C GLY A 200 3.74 21.51 -4.71
N CYS A 201 4.30 20.37 -5.13
CA CYS A 201 3.80 19.61 -6.27
C CYS A 201 2.69 18.65 -5.81
N GLU A 202 1.77 18.34 -6.71
CA GLU A 202 0.79 17.26 -6.53
C GLU A 202 1.45 15.93 -6.93
N LEU A 203 1.47 14.93 -6.04
CA LEU A 203 2.08 13.63 -6.25
C LEU A 203 1.04 12.66 -6.84
N LEU A 204 1.23 12.24 -8.09
CA LEU A 204 0.22 11.51 -8.86
C LEU A 204 0.39 9.99 -8.73
N SER A 205 1.63 9.52 -8.79
CA SER A 205 1.98 8.11 -8.80
C SER A 205 3.41 7.95 -8.28
N ALA A 206 3.67 6.82 -7.62
CA ALA A 206 4.98 6.45 -7.15
C ALA A 206 5.14 4.93 -7.21
N ASP A 207 6.37 4.49 -7.37
CA ASP A 207 6.79 3.11 -7.16
C ASP A 207 8.29 3.11 -6.82
N ALA A 208 8.81 2.04 -6.23
CA ALA A 208 10.21 1.94 -5.89
C ALA A 208 10.76 0.53 -6.09
N GLY A 209 12.03 0.49 -6.45
CA GLY A 209 12.87 -0.69 -6.32
C GLY A 209 13.93 -0.46 -5.23
N THR A 210 14.92 -1.34 -5.17
CA THR A 210 16.04 -1.21 -4.24
C THR A 210 16.97 -0.03 -4.55
N SER A 211 16.99 0.43 -5.81
CA SER A 211 17.94 1.45 -6.30
C SER A 211 17.31 2.77 -6.70
N ARG A 212 15.99 2.82 -6.92
CA ARG A 212 15.28 4.02 -7.36
C ARG A 212 13.91 4.10 -6.71
N LEU A 213 13.57 5.28 -6.22
CA LEU A 213 12.20 5.71 -5.98
C LEU A 213 11.81 6.59 -7.16
N ALA A 214 10.76 6.25 -7.88
CA ALA A 214 10.20 7.11 -8.92
C ALA A 214 8.95 7.79 -8.40
N VAL A 215 8.83 9.09 -8.67
CA VAL A 215 7.64 9.89 -8.38
C VAL A 215 7.24 10.65 -9.64
N LEU A 216 5.99 10.46 -10.05
CA LEU A 216 5.35 11.27 -11.09
C LEU A 216 4.50 12.34 -10.41
N GLU A 217 4.78 13.60 -10.71
CA GLU A 217 4.19 14.74 -9.99
C GLU A 217 3.85 15.90 -10.93
N GLN A 218 2.85 16.68 -10.57
CA GLN A 218 2.50 17.94 -11.24
C GLN A 218 2.92 19.11 -10.37
N CYS A 219 3.94 19.85 -10.79
CA CYS A 219 4.40 21.01 -10.04
C CYS A 219 3.74 22.33 -10.52
N PRO A 220 3.65 23.36 -9.66
CA PRO A 220 3.08 24.64 -10.05
C PRO A 220 3.84 25.29 -11.22
N ASN A 221 3.09 25.82 -12.18
CA ASN A 221 3.60 26.49 -13.40
C ASN A 221 4.36 25.57 -14.38
N GLU A 222 4.27 24.25 -14.22
CA GLU A 222 4.79 23.30 -15.21
C GLU A 222 3.68 22.87 -16.19
N PRO A 223 3.95 22.83 -17.51
CA PRO A 223 2.92 22.57 -18.52
C PRO A 223 2.53 21.09 -18.63
N ALA A 224 3.25 20.21 -17.94
CA ALA A 224 3.10 18.76 -18.01
C ALA A 224 3.64 18.14 -16.71
N ASN A 225 3.35 16.86 -16.51
CA ASN A 225 3.84 16.09 -15.38
C ASN A 225 5.37 15.95 -15.44
N ARG A 226 5.98 15.85 -14.28
CA ARG A 226 7.41 15.66 -14.06
C ARG A 226 7.66 14.26 -13.53
N LEU A 227 8.70 13.63 -14.05
CA LEU A 227 9.27 12.42 -13.47
C LEU A 227 10.49 12.78 -12.63
N THR A 228 10.51 12.29 -11.40
CA THR A 228 11.59 12.48 -10.44
C THR A 228 12.08 11.14 -9.95
N LEU A 229 13.39 10.91 -10.06
CA LEU A 229 14.06 9.72 -9.57
C LEU A 229 14.89 10.09 -8.35
N LEU A 230 14.59 9.44 -7.22
CA LEU A 230 15.19 9.67 -5.92
C LEU A 230 15.93 8.42 -5.44
N ASP A 231 16.86 8.61 -4.52
CA ASP A 231 17.40 7.52 -3.71
C ASP A 231 16.34 7.02 -2.72
N PRO A 232 16.04 5.70 -2.68
CA PRO A 232 15.16 5.11 -1.66
C PRO A 232 15.72 5.19 -0.24
N THR A 233 17.03 5.41 -0.09
CA THR A 233 17.79 5.35 1.16
C THR A 233 18.85 6.46 1.24
N PRO A 234 18.47 7.75 1.14
CA PRO A 234 19.41 8.86 1.28
C PRO A 234 20.04 8.90 2.68
N ASP A 235 21.17 9.60 2.83
CA ASP A 235 21.86 9.72 4.13
C ASP A 235 21.00 10.42 5.20
N ASP A 236 20.07 11.29 4.78
CA ASP A 236 19.11 11.97 5.64
C ASP A 236 17.71 11.89 5.02
N SER A 237 16.79 11.18 5.68
CA SER A 237 15.42 10.97 5.19
C SER A 237 14.65 12.27 4.91
N GLN A 238 15.02 13.40 5.52
CA GLN A 238 14.38 14.71 5.30
C GLN A 238 15.03 15.51 4.17
N LYS A 239 16.11 14.99 3.57
CA LYS A 239 16.82 15.55 2.42
C LYS A 239 16.90 14.51 1.30
N PRO A 240 15.79 14.26 0.58
CA PRO A 240 15.78 13.32 -0.52
C PRO A 240 16.88 13.63 -1.53
N GLU A 241 17.66 12.61 -1.88
CA GLU A 241 18.72 12.71 -2.87
C GLU A 241 18.16 12.40 -4.25
N GLN A 242 18.37 13.32 -5.19
CA GLN A 242 17.81 13.23 -6.54
C GLN A 242 18.85 12.74 -7.54
N TYR A 243 18.54 11.65 -8.23
CA TYR A 243 19.31 11.19 -9.38
C TYR A 243 18.92 11.96 -10.65
N ALA A 244 17.63 12.16 -10.87
CA ALA A 244 17.10 12.83 -12.06
C ALA A 244 15.76 13.50 -11.80
N SER A 245 15.44 14.54 -12.57
CA SER A 245 14.15 15.23 -12.48
C SER A 245 13.89 16.05 -13.74
N SER A 246 12.92 15.63 -14.55
CA SER A 246 12.58 16.27 -15.82
C SER A 246 11.08 16.39 -16.01
N VAL A 247 10.64 17.52 -16.59
CA VAL A 247 9.27 17.64 -17.10
C VAL A 247 9.17 16.74 -18.32
N LEU A 248 8.11 15.93 -18.40
CA LEU A 248 7.83 15.05 -19.52
C LEU A 248 6.80 15.76 -20.43
N PRO A 249 7.21 16.40 -21.54
CA PRO A 249 6.30 17.25 -22.33
C PRO A 249 5.08 16.50 -22.89
N GLU A 250 5.21 15.19 -23.03
CA GLU A 250 4.17 14.29 -23.54
C GLU A 250 3.18 13.83 -22.46
N ALA A 251 3.52 13.98 -21.16
CA ALA A 251 2.66 13.64 -20.03
C ALA A 251 1.83 14.85 -19.61
N GLN A 252 0.90 15.29 -20.46
CA GLN A 252 0.05 16.46 -20.22
C GLN A 252 -0.69 16.34 -18.87
N THR A 253 -0.86 17.46 -18.17
CA THR A 253 -1.57 17.52 -16.89
C THR A 253 -2.98 16.92 -17.02
N GLY A 254 -3.35 16.02 -16.11
CA GLY A 254 -4.66 15.37 -16.11
C GLY A 254 -4.90 14.33 -17.22
N ALA A 255 -3.89 14.00 -18.04
CA ALA A 255 -4.03 13.01 -19.11
C ALA A 255 -4.01 11.55 -18.62
N GLY A 256 -3.69 11.30 -17.35
CA GLY A 256 -3.66 9.95 -16.75
C GLY A 256 -2.33 9.20 -16.91
N ALA A 257 -1.21 9.90 -17.10
CA ALA A 257 0.11 9.29 -17.02
C ALA A 257 0.38 8.80 -15.59
N ARG A 258 1.04 7.64 -15.44
CA ARG A 258 1.36 7.02 -14.14
C ARG A 258 2.57 6.11 -14.24
N ILE A 259 3.24 5.89 -13.13
CA ILE A 259 4.33 4.91 -13.04
C ILE A 259 3.71 3.52 -13.13
N VAL A 260 4.29 2.71 -14.01
CA VAL A 260 3.90 1.31 -14.23
C VAL A 260 4.73 0.41 -13.33
N ALA A 261 6.05 0.60 -13.30
CA ALA A 261 6.95 -0.21 -12.49
C ALA A 261 8.31 0.46 -12.33
N VAL A 262 9.00 0.15 -11.23
CA VAL A 262 10.42 0.45 -11.03
C VAL A 262 11.19 -0.83 -10.75
N LEU A 263 12.11 -1.19 -11.65
CA LEU A 263 12.92 -2.39 -11.52
C LEU A 263 14.38 -2.10 -11.86
N GLY A 264 15.28 -2.40 -10.91
CA GLY A 264 16.68 -2.00 -10.98
C GLY A 264 16.82 -0.48 -11.14
N GLU A 265 17.56 -0.05 -12.15
CA GLU A 265 17.72 1.38 -12.45
C GLU A 265 16.72 1.90 -13.48
N ARG A 266 15.70 1.12 -13.86
CA ARG A 266 14.74 1.53 -14.89
C ARG A 266 13.37 1.84 -14.31
N THR A 267 12.71 2.81 -14.90
CA THR A 267 11.36 3.24 -14.56
C THR A 267 10.48 3.20 -15.80
N ALA A 268 9.41 2.43 -15.76
CA ALA A 268 8.38 2.39 -16.78
C ALA A 268 7.25 3.37 -16.41
N VAL A 269 6.87 4.24 -17.36
CA VAL A 269 5.79 5.21 -17.20
C VAL A 269 4.78 5.00 -18.31
N TYR A 270 3.51 4.81 -17.95
CA TYR A 270 2.42 4.83 -18.91
C TYR A 270 2.21 6.26 -19.41
N MET A 271 2.25 6.40 -20.72
CA MET A 271 2.01 7.64 -21.44
C MET A 271 0.68 7.51 -22.19
N PRO A 272 -0.35 8.30 -21.83
CA PRO A 272 -1.62 8.30 -22.54
C PRO A 272 -1.46 8.85 -23.97
N PRO A 273 -2.48 8.68 -24.84
CA PRO A 273 -2.48 9.28 -26.17
C PRO A 273 -2.29 10.80 -26.08
N GLY A 274 -1.43 11.35 -26.92
CA GLY A 274 -1.09 12.77 -26.88
C GLY A 274 -0.18 13.20 -28.03
N PRO A 275 0.48 14.36 -27.89
CA PRO A 275 1.38 14.88 -28.94
C PRO A 275 2.49 13.91 -29.36
N GLY A 276 2.92 13.03 -28.45
CA GLY A 276 3.92 12.00 -28.68
C GLY A 276 3.42 10.70 -29.31
N GLY A 277 2.12 10.58 -29.65
CA GLY A 277 1.55 9.40 -30.30
C GLY A 277 0.43 8.73 -29.51
N GLY A 278 0.26 7.42 -29.75
CA GLY A 278 -0.73 6.58 -29.08
C GLY A 278 -0.40 6.25 -27.62
N PRO A 279 -1.23 5.41 -26.96
CA PRO A 279 -0.94 4.92 -25.62
C PRO A 279 0.32 4.04 -25.66
N ARG A 280 1.26 4.26 -24.75
CA ARG A 280 2.56 3.57 -24.75
C ARG A 280 3.19 3.54 -23.36
N ILE A 281 4.16 2.67 -23.16
CA ILE A 281 5.04 2.65 -21.99
C ILE A 281 6.36 3.30 -22.38
N ALA A 282 6.71 4.40 -21.74
CA ALA A 282 8.01 5.04 -21.87
C ALA A 282 8.95 4.52 -20.78
N VAL A 283 10.16 4.08 -21.15
CA VAL A 283 11.14 3.51 -20.24
C VAL A 283 12.30 4.47 -20.05
N TYR A 284 12.53 4.85 -18.80
CA TYR A 284 13.61 5.76 -18.41
C TYR A 284 14.71 4.99 -17.66
N ASP A 285 15.97 5.35 -17.90
CA ASP A 285 17.10 4.81 -17.14
C ASP A 285 17.33 5.55 -15.81
N GLY A 286 18.37 5.13 -15.08
CA GLY A 286 18.66 5.65 -13.74
C GLY A 286 19.09 7.11 -13.71
N SER A 287 19.38 7.71 -14.89
CA SER A 287 19.68 9.13 -15.08
C SER A 287 18.47 9.93 -15.56
N GLY A 288 17.31 9.28 -15.73
CA GLY A 288 16.08 9.88 -16.23
C GLY A 288 16.08 10.10 -17.75
N ALA A 289 16.98 9.45 -18.49
CA ALA A 289 16.97 9.50 -19.94
C ALA A 289 15.97 8.47 -20.49
N LEU A 290 15.17 8.87 -21.48
CA LEU A 290 14.30 7.95 -22.22
C LEU A 290 15.18 6.99 -23.03
N VAL A 291 15.06 5.69 -22.76
CA VAL A 291 15.86 4.65 -23.41
C VAL A 291 15.03 3.70 -24.28
N ASP A 292 13.73 3.58 -24.02
CA ASP A 292 12.84 2.76 -24.82
C ASP A 292 11.40 3.26 -24.79
N THR A 293 10.60 2.80 -25.74
CA THR A 293 9.16 3.08 -25.81
C THR A 293 8.40 1.93 -26.45
N HIS A 294 7.38 1.45 -25.77
CA HIS A 294 6.57 0.31 -26.21
C HIS A 294 5.11 0.70 -26.40
N ASP A 295 4.59 0.58 -27.61
CA ASP A 295 3.19 0.89 -27.89
C ASP A 295 2.23 -0.08 -27.20
N LEU A 296 1.06 0.42 -26.77
CA LEU A 296 -0.03 -0.36 -26.21
C LEU A 296 -1.21 -0.42 -27.19
N GLY A 297 -1.92 -1.55 -27.19
CA GLY A 297 -3.08 -1.76 -28.05
C GLY A 297 -4.31 -0.92 -27.66
N ARG A 298 -4.46 -0.62 -26.36
CA ARG A 298 -5.60 0.11 -25.78
C ARG A 298 -5.13 1.19 -24.81
N VAL A 299 -5.95 2.22 -24.66
CA VAL A 299 -5.76 3.27 -23.66
C VAL A 299 -6.04 2.68 -22.28
N ALA A 300 -5.11 2.82 -21.34
CA ALA A 300 -5.29 2.37 -19.97
C ALA A 300 -6.45 3.11 -19.29
N GLY A 301 -7.17 2.41 -18.41
CA GLY A 301 -8.26 2.92 -17.60
C GLY A 301 -7.76 3.58 -16.32
N ASN A 302 -8.58 3.52 -15.27
CA ASN A 302 -8.34 4.22 -14.00
C ASN A 302 -7.60 3.37 -12.95
N GLY A 303 -6.92 2.29 -13.35
CA GLY A 303 -6.12 1.49 -12.42
C GLY A 303 -5.01 2.33 -11.77
N THR A 304 -4.64 2.01 -10.53
CA THR A 304 -3.62 2.80 -9.82
C THR A 304 -2.47 1.99 -9.25
N ALA A 305 -2.60 0.66 -9.22
CA ALA A 305 -1.54 -0.24 -8.78
C ALA A 305 -0.38 -0.29 -9.79
N PRO A 306 0.87 -0.23 -9.32
CA PRO A 306 2.03 -0.62 -10.12
C PRO A 306 1.97 -2.10 -10.51
N ALA A 307 2.78 -2.48 -11.49
CA ALA A 307 2.94 -3.86 -11.92
C ALA A 307 3.63 -4.68 -10.81
N THR A 308 3.22 -5.94 -10.65
CA THR A 308 3.84 -6.86 -9.69
C THR A 308 4.45 -8.05 -10.40
N GLU A 309 5.53 -8.60 -9.86
CA GLU A 309 6.14 -9.82 -10.41
C GLU A 309 5.30 -11.05 -10.06
N GLN A 310 4.89 -11.81 -11.07
CA GLN A 310 4.14 -13.05 -10.94
C GLN A 310 4.75 -14.08 -11.88
N GLU A 311 5.24 -15.22 -11.35
CA GLU A 311 5.78 -16.33 -12.16
C GLU A 311 6.84 -15.89 -13.21
N GLY A 312 7.69 -14.91 -12.86
CA GLY A 312 8.78 -14.42 -13.70
C GLY A 312 8.39 -13.38 -14.76
N VAL A 313 7.17 -12.85 -14.75
CA VAL A 313 6.75 -11.71 -15.57
C VAL A 313 6.22 -10.58 -14.69
N LEU A 314 6.34 -9.33 -15.15
CA LEU A 314 5.68 -8.20 -14.49
C LEU A 314 4.26 -8.09 -15.01
N VAL A 315 3.27 -8.17 -14.13
CA VAL A 315 1.84 -8.11 -14.47
C VAL A 315 1.29 -6.76 -14.09
N TRP A 316 0.82 -6.01 -15.08
CA TRP A 316 0.20 -4.71 -14.88
C TRP A 316 -1.27 -4.73 -15.28
N TRP A 317 -2.15 -4.44 -14.32
CA TRP A 317 -3.55 -4.15 -14.64
C TRP A 317 -3.72 -2.69 -15.03
N THR A 318 -4.13 -2.47 -16.28
CA THR A 318 -4.26 -1.15 -16.88
C THR A 318 -5.52 -0.43 -16.41
N GLY A 319 -6.39 -1.04 -15.62
CA GLY A 319 -7.73 -0.52 -15.31
C GLY A 319 -8.83 -1.09 -16.22
N LEU A 320 -8.47 -1.97 -17.16
CA LEU A 320 -9.40 -2.67 -18.06
C LEU A 320 -8.80 -3.93 -18.68
N ASP A 321 -7.48 -3.97 -18.86
CA ASP A 321 -6.75 -5.12 -19.41
C ASP A 321 -5.61 -5.49 -18.48
N THR A 322 -5.13 -6.73 -18.58
CA THR A 322 -3.90 -7.15 -17.93
C THR A 322 -2.80 -7.30 -18.99
N VAL A 323 -1.71 -6.58 -18.80
CA VAL A 323 -0.54 -6.61 -19.68
C VAL A 323 0.61 -7.25 -18.93
N ALA A 324 1.22 -8.28 -19.50
CA ALA A 324 2.49 -8.78 -19.01
C ALA A 324 3.65 -8.06 -19.71
N LEU A 325 4.61 -7.64 -18.90
CA LEU A 325 5.80 -6.92 -19.30
C LEU A 325 7.02 -7.79 -18.99
N SER A 326 7.97 -7.76 -19.92
CA SER A 326 9.31 -8.31 -19.69
C SER A 326 9.98 -7.58 -18.52
N PRO A 327 10.50 -8.28 -17.50
CA PRO A 327 11.26 -7.65 -16.42
C PRO A 327 12.60 -7.06 -16.89
N GLU A 328 13.06 -7.39 -18.10
CA GLU A 328 14.33 -6.88 -18.61
C GLU A 328 14.21 -5.44 -19.14
N ASP A 329 13.16 -5.15 -19.92
CA ASP A 329 13.01 -3.92 -20.72
C ASP A 329 11.60 -3.34 -20.71
N PHE A 330 10.67 -3.93 -19.94
CA PHE A 330 9.25 -3.58 -19.90
C PHE A 330 8.51 -3.70 -21.23
N ALA A 331 9.05 -4.46 -22.19
CA ALA A 331 8.35 -4.75 -23.43
C ALA A 331 7.07 -5.56 -23.14
N PRO A 332 5.89 -5.15 -23.66
CA PRO A 332 4.69 -5.96 -23.58
C PRO A 332 4.88 -7.31 -24.27
N ALA A 333 4.75 -8.39 -23.49
CA ALA A 333 4.86 -9.75 -23.99
C ALA A 333 3.51 -10.26 -24.50
N TRP A 334 2.43 -9.99 -23.76
CA TRP A 334 1.07 -10.36 -24.10
C TRP A 334 0.06 -9.50 -23.32
N THR A 335 -1.18 -9.49 -23.79
CA THR A 335 -2.31 -8.80 -23.15
C THR A 335 -3.49 -9.75 -23.03
N VAL A 336 -4.13 -9.77 -21.87
CA VAL A 336 -5.46 -10.36 -21.67
C VAL A 336 -6.44 -9.21 -21.51
N GLU A 337 -7.37 -9.10 -22.44
CA GLU A 337 -8.33 -8.01 -22.48
C GLU A 337 -9.48 -8.20 -21.49
N ASP A 338 -10.12 -7.09 -21.10
CA ASP A 338 -11.36 -7.06 -20.32
C ASP A 338 -11.28 -7.79 -18.96
N THR A 339 -10.17 -7.56 -18.25
CA THR A 339 -9.93 -8.03 -16.88
C THR A 339 -10.34 -6.99 -15.85
N LEU A 340 -10.81 -7.44 -14.69
CA LEU A 340 -11.45 -6.60 -13.67
C LEU A 340 -10.50 -5.99 -12.62
N GLY A 341 -9.27 -6.46 -12.51
CA GLY A 341 -8.31 -5.99 -11.50
C GLY A 341 -7.02 -6.80 -11.52
N THR A 342 -6.21 -6.69 -10.46
CA THR A 342 -4.94 -7.40 -10.36
C THR A 342 -5.13 -8.92 -10.19
N GLY A 343 -4.14 -9.67 -10.64
CA GLY A 343 -4.12 -11.13 -10.59
C GLY A 343 -3.02 -11.67 -9.69
N ALA A 344 -3.12 -12.97 -9.37
CA ALA A 344 -2.13 -13.68 -8.58
C ALA A 344 -1.83 -15.07 -9.14
N ALA A 345 -0.61 -15.55 -8.90
CA ALA A 345 -0.19 -16.88 -9.33
C ALA A 345 -0.81 -18.01 -8.50
N MET A 346 -1.24 -19.08 -9.18
CA MET A 346 -1.63 -20.35 -8.57
C MET A 346 -1.27 -21.51 -9.50
N ALA A 347 -0.61 -22.54 -8.96
CA ALA A 347 -0.31 -23.79 -9.67
C ALA A 347 0.32 -23.57 -11.08
N GLY A 348 1.27 -22.64 -11.19
CA GLY A 348 1.96 -22.33 -12.45
C GLY A 348 1.07 -21.65 -13.51
N SER A 349 0.04 -20.93 -13.06
CA SER A 349 -0.86 -20.14 -13.91
C SER A 349 -1.17 -18.81 -13.21
N LEU A 350 -1.35 -17.75 -13.98
CA LEU A 350 -1.79 -16.45 -13.48
C LEU A 350 -3.32 -16.41 -13.45
N LEU A 351 -3.90 -16.22 -12.27
CA LEU A 351 -5.34 -16.09 -12.09
C LEU A 351 -5.75 -14.64 -12.28
N LEU A 352 -6.50 -14.37 -13.36
CA LEU A 352 -7.01 -13.05 -13.69
C LEU A 352 -8.52 -13.00 -13.49
N PRO A 353 -9.04 -12.00 -12.74
CA PRO A 353 -10.47 -11.82 -12.60
C PRO A 353 -11.04 -11.26 -13.91
N VAL A 354 -12.05 -11.93 -14.45
CA VAL A 354 -12.86 -11.51 -15.61
C VAL A 354 -14.33 -11.61 -15.21
N ASP A 355 -15.24 -10.93 -15.89
CA ASP A 355 -16.68 -10.79 -15.51
C ASP A 355 -17.28 -11.97 -14.69
N ASP A 356 -17.54 -13.11 -15.33
CA ASP A 356 -18.17 -14.30 -14.74
C ASP A 356 -17.20 -15.43 -14.35
N ALA A 357 -15.89 -15.18 -14.34
CA ALA A 357 -14.89 -16.23 -14.07
C ALA A 357 -13.56 -15.72 -13.51
N VAL A 358 -12.71 -16.65 -13.07
CA VAL A 358 -11.27 -16.44 -12.97
C VAL A 358 -10.61 -17.13 -14.15
N ALA A 359 -9.95 -16.36 -15.01
CA ALA A 359 -9.18 -16.90 -16.12
C ALA A 359 -7.81 -17.35 -15.61
N ALA A 360 -7.49 -18.64 -15.78
CA ALA A 360 -6.16 -19.17 -15.53
C ALA A 360 -5.34 -19.06 -16.82
N VAL A 361 -4.36 -18.18 -16.78
CA VAL A 361 -3.56 -17.76 -17.93
C VAL A 361 -2.15 -18.32 -17.80
N ASP A 362 -1.60 -18.78 -18.92
CA ASP A 362 -0.18 -19.11 -19.02
C ASP A 362 0.67 -17.84 -18.85
N PRO A 363 1.47 -17.70 -17.76
CA PRO A 363 2.26 -16.49 -17.53
C PRO A 363 3.27 -16.20 -18.65
N ALA A 364 3.73 -17.22 -19.38
CA ALA A 364 4.72 -17.06 -20.43
C ALA A 364 4.11 -16.58 -21.75
N SER A 365 2.84 -16.90 -22.02
CA SER A 365 2.25 -16.69 -23.35
C SER A 365 0.94 -15.91 -23.38
N GLY A 366 0.31 -15.65 -22.22
CA GLY A 366 -1.00 -15.01 -22.15
C GLY A 366 -2.17 -15.90 -22.59
N ASN A 367 -1.92 -17.19 -22.87
CA ASN A 367 -2.98 -18.09 -23.33
C ASN A 367 -3.88 -18.47 -22.16
N VAL A 368 -5.18 -18.25 -22.30
CA VAL A 368 -6.18 -18.72 -21.34
C VAL A 368 -6.26 -20.25 -21.42
N ARG A 369 -5.79 -20.93 -20.38
CA ARG A 369 -5.83 -22.40 -20.28
C ARG A 369 -7.17 -22.89 -19.76
N ARG A 370 -7.77 -22.10 -18.86
CA ARG A 370 -9.03 -22.44 -18.18
C ARG A 370 -9.77 -21.16 -17.78
N GLN A 371 -11.09 -21.23 -17.75
CA GLN A 371 -11.92 -20.27 -17.04
C GLN A 371 -12.66 -21.01 -15.93
N ILE A 372 -12.53 -20.51 -14.71
CA ILE A 372 -13.11 -21.11 -13.51
C ILE A 372 -14.29 -20.22 -13.12
N PRO A 373 -15.55 -20.67 -13.26
CA PRO A 373 -16.71 -19.81 -13.04
C PRO A 373 -16.76 -19.24 -11.62
N VAL A 374 -17.09 -17.95 -11.49
CA VAL A 374 -17.29 -17.23 -10.22
C VAL A 374 -18.43 -16.23 -10.39
N GLN A 375 -19.43 -16.29 -9.51
CA GLN A 375 -20.51 -15.31 -9.52
C GLN A 375 -20.13 -14.07 -8.70
N ARG A 376 -20.10 -12.90 -9.35
CA ARG A 376 -19.73 -11.61 -8.69
C ARG A 376 -20.84 -10.57 -8.65
N GLY A 377 -21.84 -10.69 -9.52
CA GLY A 377 -22.77 -9.57 -9.75
C GLY A 377 -22.02 -8.38 -10.37
N ASP A 378 -22.47 -7.15 -10.12
CA ASP A 378 -21.93 -5.94 -10.75
C ASP A 378 -20.69 -5.36 -10.01
N ALA A 379 -19.75 -6.21 -9.59
CA ALA A 379 -18.53 -5.76 -8.91
C ALA A 379 -17.59 -5.02 -9.89
N PRO A 380 -17.25 -3.74 -9.66
CA PRO A 380 -16.60 -2.91 -10.68
C PRO A 380 -15.09 -3.20 -10.85
N GLU A 381 -14.38 -3.39 -9.74
CA GLU A 381 -12.95 -3.72 -9.68
C GLU A 381 -12.79 -4.92 -8.76
N VAL A 382 -11.97 -5.89 -9.19
CA VAL A 382 -11.77 -7.15 -8.47
C VAL A 382 -10.28 -7.47 -8.44
N ASP A 383 -9.66 -7.41 -7.28
CA ASP A 383 -8.25 -7.78 -7.10
C ASP A 383 -8.13 -9.18 -6.50
N VAL A 384 -7.27 -10.01 -7.07
CA VAL A 384 -7.10 -11.40 -6.69
C VAL A 384 -5.81 -11.61 -5.90
N ALA A 385 -5.91 -12.34 -4.79
CA ALA A 385 -4.77 -12.96 -4.11
C ALA A 385 -5.00 -14.45 -3.92
N VAL A 386 -3.93 -15.20 -3.63
CA VAL A 386 -3.98 -16.66 -3.45
C VAL A 386 -3.32 -17.05 -2.14
N THR A 387 -3.96 -17.97 -1.41
CA THR A 387 -3.37 -18.63 -0.24
C THR A 387 -3.70 -20.11 -0.22
N GLY A 388 -2.68 -20.95 -0.47
CA GLY A 388 -2.86 -22.37 -0.70
C GLY A 388 -3.83 -22.68 -1.84
N GLU A 389 -4.96 -23.33 -1.52
CA GLU A 389 -6.05 -23.65 -2.45
C GLU A 389 -7.14 -22.57 -2.53
N LEU A 390 -7.04 -21.50 -1.75
CA LEU A 390 -8.02 -20.42 -1.74
C LEU A 390 -7.65 -19.34 -2.74
N VAL A 391 -8.68 -18.86 -3.45
CA VAL A 391 -8.65 -17.62 -4.22
C VAL A 391 -9.40 -16.56 -3.43
N LEU A 392 -8.73 -15.45 -3.12
CA LEU A 392 -9.32 -14.32 -2.43
C LEU A 392 -9.60 -13.23 -3.44
N GLU A 393 -10.76 -12.59 -3.32
CA GLU A 393 -11.15 -11.46 -4.15
C GLU A 393 -11.47 -10.25 -3.28
N GLN A 394 -10.84 -9.12 -3.55
CA GLN A 394 -11.29 -7.82 -3.05
C GLN A 394 -12.35 -7.32 -4.01
N ARG A 395 -13.58 -7.12 -3.52
CA ARG A 395 -14.72 -6.64 -4.29
C ARG A 395 -15.25 -5.37 -3.63
N GLY A 396 -14.75 -4.21 -4.05
CA GLY A 396 -15.03 -2.95 -3.37
C GLY A 396 -14.54 -2.98 -1.92
N ASP A 397 -15.45 -2.88 -0.95
CA ASP A 397 -15.14 -2.87 0.48
C ASP A 397 -15.19 -4.25 1.14
N GLN A 398 -15.28 -5.35 0.37
CA GLN A 398 -15.33 -6.71 0.90
C GLN A 398 -14.13 -7.53 0.41
N VAL A 399 -13.63 -8.41 1.28
CA VAL A 399 -12.83 -9.57 0.88
C VAL A 399 -13.73 -10.79 0.87
N VAL A 400 -13.71 -11.53 -0.24
CA VAL A 400 -14.42 -12.78 -0.45
C VAL A 400 -13.42 -13.91 -0.63
N ALA A 401 -13.55 -14.98 0.14
CA ALA A 401 -12.74 -16.18 -0.03
C ALA A 401 -13.50 -17.24 -0.82
N LEU A 402 -12.82 -17.80 -1.81
CA LEU A 402 -13.32 -18.81 -2.73
C LEU A 402 -12.48 -20.08 -2.65
N ARG A 403 -13.12 -21.24 -2.71
CA ARG A 403 -12.47 -22.56 -2.76
C ARG A 403 -13.18 -23.53 -3.68
#